data_AF-A0A7S2GQY6-F1
#
_entry.id   AF-A0A7S2GQY6-F1
#
_cell.length_a   1.000
_cell.length_b   1.000
_cell.length_c   1.000
_cell.angle_alpha   90.00
_cell.angle_beta   90.00
_cell.angle_gamma   90.00
#
_symmetry.space_group_name_H-M   'P 1'
#
loop_
_entity.id
_entity.type
_entity.pdbx_description
1 polymer ?
#
loop_
_entity_poly.entity_id
_entity_poly.type
_entity_poly.pdbx_seq_one_letter_code
_entity_poly.pdbx_strand_id
1 'polypeptide(L)'
;YYLKELSMGEYEQPVTGMRSAFDLSEAEGWSDWNAREWYVVKAASVCLGQDGALRPCVEMGVEAREQSCGHCGLEDALITRQDHPLVKYAEQFTRYFDLIAERKGAVHHLRELAKAVVLAKFLLDADVQLEGSWSELVDWVAVKGAAAECHVEIPQLWKDRNSSTVGVRDGAIVGEKGTTNTHSVYGGVNFGLDRVGLAMYPPRLSTLPVGMASPEVDPASSIQAISSVIFKAQQGVDLDLGKFDLSAPKRLDAKRTPQTKTGKAFWSSLEKESTPHCSLLRNVFNASLSDRCSEGERFVGPDATEAYLGKLQELAAEEEGVRQQRLEHFCSKGFVVGSAGPLFPQSWTCTAKVDD
;
A
#
# COMPACT_ATOMS: atom_id res chain seq x y z
N TYR A 1 1.92 -8.67 0.33
CA TYR A 1 0.90 -9.70 0.04
C TYR A 1 -0.41 -9.05 -0.31
N TYR A 2 -1.09 -8.41 0.64
CA TYR A 2 -2.44 -7.86 0.44
C TYR A 2 -2.67 -7.08 -0.86
N LEU A 3 -1.79 -6.12 -1.21
CA LEU A 3 -1.90 -5.36 -2.47
C LEU A 3 -1.91 -6.25 -3.72
N LYS A 4 -1.02 -7.24 -3.76
CA LYS A 4 -0.89 -8.21 -4.87
C LYS A 4 -2.11 -9.07 -5.01
N GLU A 5 -2.59 -9.59 -3.90
CA GLU A 5 -3.75 -10.48 -3.91
C GLU A 5 -5.00 -9.71 -4.32
N LEU A 6 -5.11 -8.43 -3.95
CA LEU A 6 -6.15 -7.54 -4.46
C LEU A 6 -5.98 -7.24 -5.96
N SER A 7 -4.78 -6.88 -6.43
CA SER A 7 -4.54 -6.56 -7.85
C SER A 7 -4.78 -7.76 -8.75
N MET A 8 -4.55 -8.98 -8.25
CA MET A 8 -4.82 -10.24 -8.93
C MET A 8 -6.26 -10.75 -8.78
N GLY A 9 -7.13 -9.99 -8.11
CA GLY A 9 -8.56 -10.34 -7.98
C GLY A 9 -8.81 -11.60 -7.16
N GLU A 10 -8.01 -11.83 -6.12
CA GLU A 10 -8.21 -12.93 -5.18
C GLU A 10 -9.17 -12.57 -4.05
N TYR A 11 -9.19 -11.29 -3.70
CA TYR A 11 -10.13 -10.72 -2.76
C TYR A 11 -11.09 -9.79 -3.48
N GLU A 12 -12.26 -9.61 -2.86
CA GLU A 12 -13.19 -8.58 -3.25
C GLU A 12 -12.52 -7.20 -3.15
N GLN A 13 -12.72 -6.37 -4.18
CA GLN A 13 -12.15 -5.04 -4.22
C GLN A 13 -12.77 -4.16 -3.13
N PRO A 14 -11.97 -3.35 -2.40
CA PRO A 14 -12.45 -2.50 -1.31
C PRO A 14 -13.38 -1.37 -1.76
N VAL A 15 -13.50 -1.13 -3.06
CA VAL A 15 -14.34 -0.09 -3.68
C VAL A 15 -15.17 -0.70 -4.80
N THR A 16 -16.48 -0.48 -4.73
CA THR A 16 -17.43 -0.91 -5.74
C THR A 16 -17.08 -0.27 -7.08
N GLY A 17 -16.93 -1.10 -8.12
CA GLY A 17 -16.57 -0.62 -9.47
C GLY A 17 -15.08 -0.61 -9.76
N MET A 18 -14.22 -0.65 -8.74
CA MET A 18 -12.79 -0.86 -8.94
C MET A 18 -12.57 -2.26 -9.53
N ARG A 19 -11.75 -2.34 -10.58
CA ARG A 19 -11.46 -3.59 -11.30
C ARG A 19 -10.07 -4.07 -10.93
N SER A 20 -9.87 -5.37 -10.78
CA SER A 20 -8.53 -5.94 -10.59
C SER A 20 -7.69 -5.79 -11.88
N ALA A 21 -6.37 -5.89 -11.77
CA ALA A 21 -5.49 -5.92 -12.95
C ALA A 21 -5.85 -7.10 -13.87
N PHE A 22 -6.32 -8.21 -13.30
CA PHE A 22 -6.81 -9.36 -14.05
C PHE A 22 -8.08 -9.03 -14.85
N ASP A 23 -9.09 -8.41 -14.22
CA ASP A 23 -10.31 -7.98 -14.93
C ASP A 23 -9.96 -7.03 -16.10
N LEU A 24 -9.03 -6.10 -15.86
CA LEU A 24 -8.55 -5.15 -16.87
C LEU A 24 -7.84 -5.86 -18.03
N SER A 25 -6.95 -6.81 -17.71
CA SER A 25 -6.21 -7.64 -18.67
C SER A 25 -7.16 -8.38 -19.62
N GLU A 26 -8.15 -9.09 -19.07
CA GLU A 26 -9.09 -9.88 -19.87
C GLU A 26 -9.97 -9.00 -20.76
N ALA A 27 -10.49 -7.89 -20.24
CA ALA A 27 -11.36 -7.00 -21.02
C ALA A 27 -10.64 -6.33 -22.19
N GLU A 28 -9.32 -6.19 -22.10
CA GLU A 28 -8.49 -5.57 -23.13
C GLU A 28 -7.71 -6.59 -23.97
N GLY A 29 -7.90 -7.90 -23.73
CA GLY A 29 -7.30 -8.97 -24.53
C GLY A 29 -5.80 -9.19 -24.28
N TRP A 30 -5.30 -8.87 -23.09
CA TRP A 30 -3.92 -9.13 -22.71
C TRP A 30 -3.74 -10.59 -22.26
N SER A 31 -2.87 -11.33 -22.94
CA SER A 31 -2.61 -12.74 -22.62
C SER A 31 -1.46 -12.94 -21.64
N ASP A 32 -0.40 -12.13 -21.71
CA ASP A 32 0.79 -12.29 -20.86
C ASP A 32 1.38 -10.93 -20.52
N TRP A 33 1.64 -10.70 -19.24
CA TRP A 33 2.33 -9.51 -18.76
C TRP A 33 3.01 -9.78 -17.43
N ASN A 34 4.12 -9.09 -17.21
CA ASN A 34 4.86 -9.10 -15.96
C ASN A 34 4.95 -7.68 -15.47
N ALA A 35 4.74 -7.46 -14.17
CA ALA A 35 4.89 -6.14 -13.60
C ALA A 35 5.22 -6.22 -12.11
N ARG A 36 5.72 -5.11 -11.60
CA ARG A 36 5.97 -4.88 -10.18
C ARG A 36 5.03 -3.79 -9.70
N GLU A 37 4.44 -3.96 -8.53
CA GLU A 37 3.66 -2.91 -7.87
C GLU A 37 4.08 -2.71 -6.42
N TRP A 38 3.87 -1.50 -5.91
CA TRP A 38 4.26 -1.12 -4.57
C TRP A 38 3.51 0.08 -4.02
N TYR A 39 3.45 0.17 -2.70
CA TYR A 39 2.99 1.38 -2.03
C TYR A 39 4.06 2.48 -2.05
N VAL A 40 3.64 3.72 -2.19
CA VAL A 40 4.54 4.89 -2.22
C VAL A 40 3.99 6.01 -1.34
N VAL A 41 4.89 6.79 -0.72
CA VAL A 41 4.54 8.12 -0.19
C VAL A 41 4.72 9.14 -1.30
N LYS A 42 3.62 9.74 -1.74
CA LYS A 42 3.57 10.77 -2.79
C LYS A 42 3.85 12.16 -2.24
N ALA A 43 3.40 12.44 -1.03
CA ALA A 43 3.69 13.67 -0.31
C ALA A 43 3.85 13.38 1.19
N ALA A 44 4.76 14.08 1.84
CA ALA A 44 4.92 14.05 3.29
C ALA A 44 5.14 15.45 3.83
N SER A 45 4.62 15.72 5.01
CA SER A 45 4.95 16.92 5.78
C SER A 45 4.65 16.71 7.26
N VAL A 46 5.30 17.46 8.13
CA VAL A 46 4.92 17.57 9.54
C VAL A 46 4.26 18.92 9.76
N CYS A 47 3.12 18.92 10.42
CA CYS A 47 2.38 20.11 10.78
C CYS A 47 2.51 20.39 12.28
N LEU A 48 2.63 21.66 12.67
CA LEU A 48 2.57 22.10 14.06
C LEU A 48 1.19 22.69 14.34
N GLY A 49 0.43 22.02 15.22
CA GLY A 49 -0.86 22.50 15.69
C GLY A 49 -0.74 23.70 16.64
N GLN A 50 -1.84 24.42 16.85
CA GLN A 50 -1.90 25.53 17.82
C GLN A 50 -1.70 25.05 19.27
N ASP A 51 -1.97 23.78 19.53
CA ASP A 51 -1.70 23.06 20.78
C ASP A 51 -0.21 22.68 20.93
N GLY A 52 0.63 23.01 19.96
CA GLY A 52 2.04 22.60 19.92
C GLY A 52 2.24 21.14 19.50
N ALA A 53 1.18 20.40 19.16
CA ALA A 53 1.31 19.01 18.75
C ALA A 53 1.86 18.91 17.32
N LEU A 54 2.89 18.08 17.14
CA LEU A 54 3.38 17.69 15.82
C LEU A 54 2.44 16.64 15.21
N ARG A 55 2.08 16.84 13.94
CA ARG A 55 1.16 15.96 13.22
C ARG A 55 1.77 15.59 11.88
N PRO A 56 2.20 14.34 11.68
CA PRO A 56 2.62 13.88 10.38
C PRO A 56 1.42 13.76 9.43
N CYS A 57 1.58 14.31 8.24
CA CYS A 57 0.63 14.20 7.13
C CYS A 57 1.32 13.49 5.97
N VAL A 58 0.65 12.49 5.41
CA VAL A 58 1.14 11.73 4.26
C VAL A 58 0.05 11.61 3.21
N GLU A 59 0.41 11.75 1.94
CA GLU A 59 -0.37 11.29 0.80
C GLU A 59 0.25 9.98 0.33
N MET A 60 -0.49 8.89 0.47
CA MET A 60 -0.07 7.57 0.04
C MET A 60 -0.62 7.26 -1.35
N GLY A 61 0.02 6.34 -2.05
CA GLY A 61 -0.46 5.80 -3.32
C GLY A 61 0.11 4.42 -3.60
N VAL A 62 -0.16 3.95 -4.81
CA VAL A 62 0.42 2.74 -5.39
C VAL A 62 1.05 3.11 -6.74
N GLU A 63 2.25 2.60 -6.99
CA GLU A 63 2.92 2.67 -8.28
C GLU A 63 3.09 1.27 -8.86
N ALA A 64 3.15 1.19 -10.18
CA ALA A 64 3.47 -0.03 -10.89
C ALA A 64 4.47 0.22 -12.02
N ARG A 65 5.29 -0.80 -12.31
CA ARG A 65 6.19 -0.84 -13.46
C ARG A 65 5.99 -2.13 -14.21
N GLU A 66 5.82 -2.01 -15.51
CA GLU A 66 5.93 -3.15 -16.43
C GLU A 66 7.34 -3.75 -16.32
N GLN A 67 7.44 -5.07 -16.45
CA GLN A 67 8.69 -5.81 -16.45
C GLN A 67 8.86 -6.60 -17.74
N SER A 68 10.09 -6.66 -18.22
CA SER A 68 10.49 -7.43 -19.41
C SER A 68 11.59 -8.43 -19.06
N CYS A 69 11.71 -9.48 -19.87
CA CYS A 69 12.80 -10.45 -19.72
C CYS A 69 14.09 -9.84 -20.29
N GLY A 70 15.03 -9.48 -19.42
CA GLY A 70 16.38 -9.02 -19.74
C GLY A 70 17.41 -10.16 -19.70
N HIS A 71 18.69 -9.78 -19.74
CA HIS A 71 19.81 -10.74 -19.69
C HIS A 71 19.96 -11.40 -18.31
N CYS A 72 19.48 -10.76 -17.25
CA CYS A 72 19.60 -11.23 -15.87
C CYS A 72 18.27 -11.70 -15.27
N GLY A 73 17.26 -11.99 -16.09
CA GLY A 73 15.91 -12.36 -15.65
C GLY A 73 14.91 -11.22 -15.86
N LEU A 74 13.93 -11.09 -14.97
CA LEU A 74 12.92 -10.02 -15.07
C LEU A 74 13.47 -8.69 -14.56
N GLU A 75 13.39 -7.68 -15.41
CA GLU A 75 13.87 -6.32 -15.17
C GLU A 75 12.73 -5.32 -15.42
N ASP A 76 12.70 -4.21 -14.70
CA ASP A 76 11.72 -3.15 -14.94
C ASP A 76 11.93 -2.56 -16.35
N ALA A 77 10.85 -2.44 -17.12
CA ALA A 77 10.88 -1.82 -18.43
C ALA A 77 11.32 -0.35 -18.32
N LEU A 78 12.19 0.08 -19.24
CA LEU A 78 12.67 1.47 -19.30
C LEU A 78 11.53 2.49 -19.37
N ILE A 79 10.47 2.13 -20.10
CA ILE A 79 9.25 2.92 -20.23
C ILE A 79 8.10 1.98 -19.90
N THR A 80 7.36 2.32 -18.85
CA THR A 80 6.15 1.62 -18.47
C THR A 80 4.98 2.16 -19.29
N ARG A 81 4.25 1.27 -19.96
CA ARG A 81 3.09 1.67 -20.75
C ARG A 81 1.93 2.08 -19.85
N GLN A 82 1.26 3.19 -20.20
CA GLN A 82 0.11 3.71 -19.45
C GLN A 82 -1.14 2.84 -19.61
N ASP A 83 -1.24 2.09 -20.71
CA ASP A 83 -2.34 1.16 -20.95
C ASP A 83 -2.16 -0.20 -20.25
N HIS A 84 -1.02 -0.44 -19.59
CA HIS A 84 -0.73 -1.68 -18.89
C HIS A 84 -1.75 -1.92 -17.74
N PRO A 85 -2.32 -3.14 -17.62
CA PRO A 85 -3.40 -3.41 -16.66
C PRO A 85 -3.02 -3.11 -15.20
N LEU A 86 -1.80 -3.46 -14.78
CA LEU A 86 -1.33 -3.17 -13.41
C LEU A 86 -1.12 -1.66 -13.15
N VAL A 87 -0.82 -0.87 -14.18
CA VAL A 87 -0.67 0.59 -14.05
C VAL A 87 -2.04 1.24 -13.86
N LYS A 88 -3.02 0.87 -14.69
CA LYS A 88 -4.42 1.29 -14.52
C LYS A 88 -4.98 0.91 -13.16
N TYR A 89 -4.62 -0.27 -12.65
CA TYR A 89 -4.99 -0.69 -11.31
C TYR A 89 -4.35 0.19 -10.23
N ALA A 90 -3.04 0.44 -10.32
CA ALA A 90 -2.30 1.30 -9.38
C ALA A 90 -2.85 2.74 -9.34
N GLU A 91 -3.26 3.28 -10.48
CA GLU A 91 -3.91 4.59 -10.59
C GLU A 91 -5.27 4.61 -9.88
N GLN A 92 -6.12 3.61 -10.13
CA GLN A 92 -7.40 3.46 -9.44
C GLN A 92 -7.20 3.32 -7.93
N PHE A 93 -6.26 2.47 -7.51
CA PHE A 93 -5.95 2.27 -6.09
C PHE A 93 -5.48 3.58 -5.45
N THR A 94 -4.62 4.33 -6.13
CA THR A 94 -4.13 5.64 -5.65
C THR A 94 -5.27 6.64 -5.52
N ARG A 95 -6.19 6.72 -6.49
CA ARG A 95 -7.38 7.58 -6.43
C ARG A 95 -8.20 7.30 -5.18
N TYR A 96 -8.45 6.02 -4.90
CA TYR A 96 -9.28 5.59 -3.78
C TYR A 96 -8.52 5.31 -2.48
N PHE A 97 -7.21 5.61 -2.42
CA PHE A 97 -6.36 5.15 -1.32
C PHE A 97 -6.94 5.47 0.06
N ASP A 98 -7.43 6.70 0.24
CA ASP A 98 -7.99 7.13 1.53
C ASP A 98 -9.24 6.35 1.93
N LEU A 99 -10.16 6.13 0.99
CA LEU A 99 -11.35 5.32 1.23
C LEU A 99 -10.97 3.86 1.53
N ILE A 100 -10.00 3.31 0.79
CA ILE A 100 -9.48 1.96 1.01
C ILE A 100 -8.83 1.86 2.38
N ALA A 101 -8.05 2.86 2.80
CA ALA A 101 -7.40 2.89 4.11
C ALA A 101 -8.42 2.99 5.26
N GLU A 102 -9.60 3.59 5.06
CA GLU A 102 -10.67 3.54 6.07
C GLU A 102 -11.45 2.22 6.08
N ARG A 103 -11.33 1.42 5.01
CA ARG A 103 -11.99 0.11 4.92
C ARG A 103 -11.08 -1.05 5.32
N LYS A 104 -9.81 -1.00 4.98
CA LYS A 104 -8.87 -2.12 5.12
C LYS A 104 -7.79 -1.76 6.13
N GLY A 105 -7.83 -2.42 7.29
CA GLY A 105 -6.92 -2.19 8.41
C GLY A 105 -5.45 -2.38 8.01
N ALA A 106 -5.14 -3.33 7.12
CA ALA A 106 -3.78 -3.48 6.60
C ALA A 106 -3.27 -2.22 5.87
N VAL A 107 -4.12 -1.56 5.09
CA VAL A 107 -3.80 -0.32 4.36
C VAL A 107 -3.79 0.87 5.31
N HIS A 108 -4.70 0.91 6.29
CA HIS A 108 -4.70 1.89 7.37
C HIS A 108 -3.37 1.90 8.13
N HIS A 109 -2.97 0.74 8.65
CA HIS A 109 -1.75 0.60 9.45
C HIS A 109 -0.50 0.92 8.64
N LEU A 110 -0.48 0.62 7.34
CA LEU A 110 0.62 1.04 6.47
C LEU A 110 0.72 2.58 6.38
N ARG A 111 -0.42 3.28 6.25
CA ARG A 111 -0.44 4.75 6.25
C ARG A 111 0.00 5.32 7.60
N GLU A 112 -0.43 4.74 8.72
CA GLU A 112 -0.01 5.18 10.05
C GLU A 112 1.47 4.89 10.31
N LEU A 113 2.00 3.77 9.80
CA LEU A 113 3.43 3.49 9.82
C LEU A 113 4.22 4.55 9.02
N ALA A 114 3.76 4.91 7.81
CA ALA A 114 4.38 5.96 7.02
C ALA A 114 4.39 7.31 7.75
N LYS A 115 3.28 7.67 8.42
CA LYS A 115 3.21 8.86 9.28
C LYS A 115 4.23 8.82 10.42
N ALA A 116 4.35 7.67 11.11
CA ALA A 116 5.32 7.50 12.18
C ALA A 116 6.76 7.66 11.68
N VAL A 117 7.09 7.09 10.52
CA VAL A 117 8.42 7.22 9.88
C VAL A 117 8.71 8.66 9.49
N VAL A 118 7.72 9.39 8.93
CA VAL A 118 7.85 10.82 8.61
C VAL A 118 8.12 11.65 9.86
N LEU A 119 7.41 11.39 10.95
CA LEU A 119 7.63 12.10 12.22
C LEU A 119 9.01 11.77 12.80
N ALA A 120 9.43 10.51 12.78
CA ALA A 120 10.75 10.10 13.25
C ALA A 120 11.86 10.80 12.45
N LYS A 121 11.75 10.84 11.12
CA LYS A 121 12.69 11.56 10.25
C LYS A 121 12.72 13.05 10.57
N PHE A 122 11.56 13.70 10.73
CA PHE A 122 11.48 15.11 11.11
C PHE A 122 12.22 15.39 12.42
N LEU A 123 12.01 14.56 13.46
CA LEU A 123 12.66 14.76 14.76
C LEU A 123 14.18 14.63 14.67
N LEU A 124 14.68 13.70 13.84
CA LEU A 124 16.11 13.53 13.59
C LEU A 124 16.70 14.70 12.79
N ASP A 125 16.05 15.10 11.69
CA ASP A 125 16.53 16.21 10.84
C ASP A 125 16.54 17.55 11.58
N ALA A 126 15.58 17.75 12.49
CA ALA A 126 15.47 18.96 13.31
C ALA A 126 16.35 18.92 14.58
N ASP A 127 17.20 17.88 14.76
CA ASP A 127 18.07 17.67 15.93
C ASP A 127 17.31 17.82 17.26
N VAL A 128 16.07 17.32 17.30
CA VAL A 128 15.24 17.39 18.51
C VAL A 128 15.84 16.47 19.55
N GLN A 129 16.27 17.05 20.67
CA GLN A 129 16.77 16.29 21.82
C GLN A 129 15.62 15.48 22.43
N LEU A 130 15.54 14.20 22.07
CA LEU A 130 14.60 13.26 22.68
C LEU A 130 15.11 12.86 24.06
N GLU A 131 14.20 12.75 25.03
CA GLU A 131 14.54 12.23 26.36
C GLU A 131 15.08 10.80 26.25
N GLY A 132 16.03 10.44 27.11
CA GLY A 132 16.64 9.10 27.11
C GLY A 132 15.61 7.96 27.27
N SER A 133 14.47 8.23 27.92
CA SER A 133 13.34 7.32 28.08
C SER A 133 12.80 6.79 26.74
N TRP A 134 12.89 7.57 25.65
CA TRP A 134 12.52 7.11 24.30
C TRP A 134 13.41 5.97 23.80
N SER A 135 14.69 5.97 24.19
CA SER A 135 15.61 4.89 23.85
C SER A 135 15.34 3.62 24.65
N GLU A 136 14.74 3.76 25.84
CA GLU A 136 14.34 2.65 26.72
C GLU A 136 13.04 1.98 26.27
N LEU A 137 12.18 2.69 25.51
CA LEU A 137 10.95 2.12 24.94
C LEU A 137 11.24 1.05 23.87
N VAL A 138 12.42 1.10 23.25
CA VAL A 138 12.82 0.16 22.19
C VAL A 138 13.56 -1.01 22.83
N ASP A 139 12.96 -2.19 22.79
CA ASP A 139 13.69 -3.43 23.10
C ASP A 139 14.66 -3.73 21.95
N TRP A 140 15.85 -3.13 22.01
CA TRP A 140 16.89 -3.30 21.01
C TRP A 140 17.37 -4.75 20.86
N VAL A 141 17.19 -5.58 21.89
CA VAL A 141 17.52 -7.01 21.81
C VAL A 141 16.50 -7.71 20.92
N ALA A 142 15.20 -7.47 21.14
CA ALA A 142 14.15 -7.96 20.27
C ALA A 142 14.27 -7.44 18.84
N VAL A 143 14.61 -6.14 18.65
CA VAL A 143 14.80 -5.55 17.31
C VAL A 143 15.97 -6.19 16.57
N LYS A 144 17.11 -6.40 17.25
CA LYS A 144 18.28 -7.06 16.62
C LYS A 144 18.01 -8.53 16.31
N GLY A 145 17.31 -9.25 17.18
CA GLY A 145 16.87 -10.62 16.93
C GLY A 145 15.93 -10.70 15.72
N ALA A 146 14.91 -9.84 15.69
CA ALA A 146 13.98 -9.74 14.58
C ALA A 146 14.67 -9.36 13.28
N ALA A 147 15.64 -8.43 13.29
CA ALA A 147 16.40 -8.05 12.10
C ALA A 147 17.28 -9.19 11.54
N ALA A 148 17.81 -10.05 12.41
CA ALA A 148 18.58 -11.22 12.00
C ALA A 148 17.69 -12.34 11.44
N GLU A 149 16.44 -12.44 11.91
CA GLU A 149 15.44 -13.41 11.42
C GLU A 149 14.59 -12.88 10.26
N CYS A 150 14.61 -11.56 10.01
CA CYS A 150 13.89 -10.93 8.90
C CYS A 150 14.57 -11.29 7.58
N HIS A 151 14.29 -12.49 7.08
CA HIS A 151 14.57 -12.84 5.69
C HIS A 151 13.77 -11.87 4.82
N VAL A 152 14.46 -10.86 4.26
CA VAL A 152 13.91 -9.89 3.30
C VAL A 152 13.70 -10.55 1.93
N GLU A 153 13.31 -11.82 1.91
CA GLU A 153 12.93 -12.47 0.67
C GLU A 153 11.58 -11.89 0.27
N ILE A 154 11.65 -11.02 -0.72
CA ILE A 154 10.52 -10.30 -1.25
C ILE A 154 9.53 -11.34 -1.76
N PRO A 155 8.35 -11.46 -1.14
CA PRO A 155 7.48 -12.57 -1.44
C PRO A 155 7.08 -12.58 -2.89
N GLN A 156 7.55 -13.58 -3.63
CA GLN A 156 7.11 -13.81 -4.98
C GLN A 156 5.80 -14.60 -4.92
N LEU A 157 4.71 -13.95 -5.29
CA LEU A 157 3.44 -14.61 -5.51
C LEU A 157 3.42 -14.97 -6.99
N TRP A 158 3.69 -16.23 -7.29
CA TRP A 158 3.42 -16.80 -8.61
C TRP A 158 2.03 -17.39 -8.52
N LYS A 159 1.09 -16.83 -9.27
CA LYS A 159 -0.26 -17.39 -9.35
C LYS A 159 -0.53 -17.80 -10.79
N ASP A 160 -0.38 -19.10 -11.01
CA ASP A 160 -0.91 -19.74 -12.19
C ASP A 160 -2.44 -19.85 -12.02
N ARG A 161 -3.17 -18.90 -12.59
CA ARG A 161 -4.59 -19.11 -12.84
C ARG A 161 -4.71 -19.90 -14.13
N ASN A 162 -4.83 -21.22 -13.98
CA ASN A 162 -5.14 -22.08 -15.10
C ASN A 162 -6.62 -21.88 -15.46
N SER A 163 -6.90 -21.11 -16.51
CA SER A 163 -8.17 -21.17 -17.21
C SER A 163 -8.09 -22.31 -18.23
N SER A 164 -9.02 -23.25 -18.13
CA SER A 164 -9.17 -24.32 -19.12
C SER A 164 -10.45 -24.06 -19.90
N THR A 165 -10.31 -23.76 -21.19
CA THR A 165 -11.44 -23.81 -22.11
C THR A 165 -11.71 -25.28 -22.43
N VAL A 166 -12.87 -25.78 -21.99
CA VAL A 166 -13.29 -27.15 -22.29
C VAL A 166 -14.08 -27.13 -23.58
N GLY A 167 -13.44 -27.47 -24.69
CA GLY A 167 -14.13 -27.68 -25.96
C GLY A 167 -14.93 -28.99 -25.90
N VAL A 168 -16.21 -28.95 -26.26
CA VAL A 168 -17.03 -30.16 -26.47
C VAL A 168 -17.30 -30.27 -27.96
N ARG A 169 -17.01 -31.43 -28.56
CA ARG A 169 -17.38 -31.74 -29.95
C ARG A 169 -17.97 -33.15 -29.99
N ASP A 170 -19.14 -33.28 -30.60
CA ASP A 170 -19.87 -34.57 -30.71
C ASP A 170 -20.11 -35.28 -29.36
N GLY A 171 -20.34 -34.50 -28.30
CA GLY A 171 -20.53 -35.04 -26.94
C GLY A 171 -19.26 -35.55 -26.24
N ALA A 172 -18.09 -35.40 -26.88
CA ALA A 172 -16.79 -35.68 -26.27
C ALA A 172 -16.08 -34.38 -25.88
N ILE A 173 -15.44 -34.37 -24.71
CA ILE A 173 -14.52 -33.29 -24.32
C ILE A 173 -13.28 -33.42 -25.21
N VAL A 174 -13.09 -32.48 -26.12
CA VAL A 174 -11.87 -32.39 -26.94
C VAL A 174 -10.89 -31.51 -26.18
N GLY A 175 -9.81 -32.10 -25.69
CA GLY A 175 -8.77 -31.33 -25.01
C GLY A 175 -8.11 -30.36 -25.98
N GLU A 176 -8.45 -29.07 -25.87
CA GLU A 176 -7.64 -28.03 -26.50
C GLU A 176 -6.33 -27.89 -25.70
N LYS A 177 -5.21 -27.60 -26.38
CA LYS A 177 -3.95 -27.28 -25.69
C LYS A 177 -4.21 -26.02 -24.87
N GLY A 178 -4.41 -26.18 -23.56
CA GLY A 178 -4.63 -25.05 -22.67
C GLY A 178 -3.54 -24.01 -22.87
N THR A 179 -3.95 -22.79 -23.25
CA THR A 179 -3.07 -21.63 -23.18
C THR A 179 -2.90 -21.27 -21.72
N THR A 180 -1.73 -21.58 -21.17
CA THR A 180 -1.35 -21.13 -19.83
C THR A 180 -0.94 -19.67 -19.94
N ASN A 181 -1.88 -18.76 -19.69
CA ASN A 181 -1.57 -17.35 -19.50
C ASN A 181 -0.91 -17.21 -18.13
N THR A 182 0.37 -16.85 -18.10
CA THR A 182 1.10 -16.67 -16.84
C THR A 182 1.24 -15.17 -16.58
N HIS A 183 0.53 -14.68 -15.58
CA HIS A 183 0.71 -13.32 -15.07
C HIS A 183 1.53 -13.39 -13.79
N SER A 184 2.59 -12.58 -13.71
CA SER A 184 3.40 -12.51 -12.49
C SER A 184 3.46 -11.09 -11.95
N VAL A 185 3.25 -10.96 -10.63
CA VAL A 185 3.29 -9.69 -9.92
C VAL A 185 4.35 -9.72 -8.82
N TYR A 186 5.37 -8.91 -9.03
CA TYR A 186 6.43 -8.67 -8.06
C TYR A 186 6.05 -7.47 -7.18
N GLY A 187 6.63 -7.44 -6.00
CA GLY A 187 6.29 -6.45 -4.98
C GLY A 187 6.87 -6.92 -3.67
N GLY A 188 7.20 -5.98 -2.79
CA GLY A 188 8.12 -6.16 -1.67
C GLY A 188 7.96 -5.00 -0.71
N VAL A 189 8.99 -4.63 0.04
CA VAL A 189 8.96 -3.43 0.90
C VAL A 189 10.36 -2.82 0.96
N ASN A 190 10.52 -1.51 0.70
CA ASN A 190 11.69 -0.76 1.14
C ASN A 190 11.28 0.53 1.84
N PHE A 191 11.66 0.65 3.10
CA PHE A 191 11.39 1.83 3.90
C PHE A 191 12.34 3.00 3.64
N GLY A 192 13.38 2.81 2.81
CA GLY A 192 14.42 3.82 2.59
C GLY A 192 15.19 4.20 3.86
N LEU A 193 15.03 3.42 4.94
CA LEU A 193 15.66 3.69 6.25
C LEU A 193 17.17 3.49 6.22
N ASP A 194 17.68 2.77 5.22
CA ASP A 194 19.10 2.65 4.91
C ASP A 194 19.71 3.99 4.45
N ARG A 195 18.89 4.90 3.93
CA ARG A 195 19.32 6.22 3.43
C ARG A 195 19.11 7.34 4.42
N VAL A 196 18.10 7.22 5.29
CA VAL A 196 18.05 8.03 6.51
C VAL A 196 19.32 7.62 7.26
N GLY A 197 20.24 8.55 7.53
CA GLY A 197 21.55 8.27 8.13
C GLY A 197 21.52 7.73 9.57
N LEU A 198 20.60 6.81 9.88
CA LEU A 198 20.49 5.99 11.09
C LEU A 198 21.68 5.05 11.26
N ALA A 199 22.62 5.03 10.31
CA ALA A 199 23.94 4.44 10.48
C ALA A 199 24.62 5.10 11.68
N MET A 200 24.32 4.53 12.85
CA MET A 200 25.02 4.61 14.12
C MET A 200 25.68 5.98 14.34
N TYR A 201 25.03 6.82 15.15
CA TYR A 201 25.84 7.53 16.14
C TYR A 201 26.68 6.43 16.81
N PRO A 202 28.02 6.42 16.67
CA PRO A 202 28.82 5.51 17.46
C PRO A 202 28.41 5.77 18.91
N PRO A 203 28.24 4.73 19.74
CA PRO A 203 27.93 4.95 21.14
C PRO A 203 28.97 5.97 21.62
N ARG A 204 28.50 7.14 22.07
CA ARG A 204 29.36 8.11 22.75
C ARG A 204 29.76 7.44 24.05
N LEU A 205 30.73 6.54 23.97
CA LEU A 205 31.51 6.08 25.10
C LEU A 205 32.08 7.36 25.69
N SER A 206 31.61 7.70 26.88
CA SER A 206 32.15 8.79 27.67
C SER A 206 33.61 8.45 27.97
N THR A 207 34.53 8.93 27.13
CA THR A 207 35.97 8.80 27.34
C THR A 207 36.38 9.86 28.35
N LEU A 208 36.70 9.41 29.57
CA LEU A 208 37.48 10.19 30.52
C LEU A 208 38.89 10.41 29.94
N PRO A 209 39.54 11.57 30.18
CA PRO A 209 40.86 11.85 29.65
C PRO A 209 41.91 11.15 30.52
N VAL A 210 42.64 10.20 29.94
CA VAL A 210 43.95 9.78 30.47
C VAL A 210 44.94 9.81 29.31
N GLY A 211 45.89 10.74 29.39
CA GLY A 211 47.00 10.81 28.45
C GLY A 211 48.01 9.69 28.67
N MET A 212 48.69 9.28 27.61
CA MET A 212 50.15 9.31 27.42
C MET A 212 50.53 8.58 26.12
N ALA A 213 51.28 9.29 25.26
CA ALA A 213 52.24 8.91 24.21
C ALA A 213 52.23 7.51 23.51
N SER A 214 52.17 7.58 22.15
CA SER A 214 52.88 6.86 21.04
C SER A 214 53.61 5.50 21.26
N PRO A 215 53.81 4.64 20.22
CA PRO A 215 54.03 5.00 18.80
C PRO A 215 53.38 4.14 17.67
N GLU A 216 53.25 4.81 16.53
CA GLU A 216 53.38 4.42 15.12
C GLU A 216 53.61 2.93 14.76
N VAL A 217 52.62 2.33 14.07
CA VAL A 217 52.79 1.12 13.24
C VAL A 217 51.86 1.22 12.01
N ASP A 218 52.46 1.29 10.82
CA ASP A 218 51.81 1.05 9.54
C ASP A 218 51.37 -0.42 9.42
N PRO A 219 50.19 -0.68 8.83
CA PRO A 219 50.23 -1.62 7.71
C PRO A 219 49.33 -1.21 6.55
N ALA A 220 49.95 -1.13 5.39
CA ALA A 220 49.32 -1.41 4.11
C ALA A 220 48.60 -2.77 4.19
N SER A 221 47.28 -2.77 4.11
CA SER A 221 46.46 -3.96 3.86
C SER A 221 45.37 -3.57 2.89
N SER A 222 45.62 -3.94 1.65
CA SER A 222 44.72 -3.81 0.51
C SER A 222 43.44 -4.58 0.81
N ILE A 223 42.38 -3.87 1.20
CA ILE A 223 41.02 -4.40 1.14
C ILE A 223 40.60 -4.26 -0.32
N GLN A 224 40.72 -5.36 -1.06
CA GLN A 224 40.00 -5.53 -2.31
C GLN A 224 38.51 -5.37 -2.01
N ALA A 225 37.96 -4.22 -2.40
CA ALA A 225 36.54 -4.03 -2.54
C ALA A 225 36.05 -5.03 -3.60
N ILE A 226 35.57 -6.17 -3.14
CA ILE A 226 34.69 -7.02 -3.92
C ILE A 226 33.48 -6.13 -4.18
N SER A 227 33.41 -5.54 -5.37
CA SER A 227 32.17 -5.02 -5.92
C SER A 227 31.24 -6.23 -6.02
N SER A 228 30.51 -6.48 -4.94
CA SER A 228 29.22 -7.12 -5.00
C SER A 228 28.47 -6.36 -6.08
N VAL A 229 28.29 -7.00 -7.23
CA VAL A 229 27.29 -6.60 -8.21
C VAL A 229 26.01 -6.52 -7.40
N ILE A 230 25.63 -5.30 -7.03
CA ILE A 230 24.40 -5.01 -6.32
C ILE A 230 23.32 -5.37 -7.32
N PHE A 231 22.86 -6.62 -7.29
CA PHE A 231 21.50 -6.91 -7.70
C PHE A 231 20.67 -5.97 -6.83
N LYS A 232 20.19 -4.87 -7.41
CA LYS A 232 19.20 -4.02 -6.76
C LYS A 232 18.02 -4.93 -6.53
N ALA A 233 17.95 -5.50 -5.33
CA ALA A 233 16.86 -6.36 -4.91
C ALA A 233 15.57 -5.59 -5.23
N GLN A 234 14.60 -6.27 -5.85
CA GLN A 234 13.38 -5.67 -6.38
C GLN A 234 12.47 -5.17 -5.25
N GLN A 235 12.82 -4.05 -4.64
CA GLN A 235 12.20 -3.49 -3.45
C GLN A 235 10.80 -2.92 -3.74
N GLY A 236 9.73 -3.47 -3.16
CA GLY A 236 8.36 -3.09 -3.50
C GLY A 236 7.55 -2.31 -2.45
N VAL A 237 8.19 -1.35 -1.79
CA VAL A 237 7.56 -0.13 -1.24
C VAL A 237 8.61 0.95 -1.45
N ASP A 238 8.22 2.14 -1.91
CA ASP A 238 9.12 3.30 -1.98
C ASP A 238 8.68 4.33 -0.93
N LEU A 239 9.29 4.24 0.25
CA LEU A 239 9.22 5.30 1.25
C LEU A 239 10.48 6.16 1.24
N ASP A 240 11.08 6.40 0.07
CA ASP A 240 12.17 7.36 -0.02
C ASP A 240 11.67 8.75 0.39
N LEU A 241 11.86 9.05 1.67
CA LEU A 241 11.54 10.34 2.26
C LEU A 241 12.60 11.39 1.96
N GLY A 242 13.74 11.02 1.37
CA GLY A 242 14.82 11.94 1.01
C GLY A 242 14.38 12.98 -0.03
N LYS A 243 13.30 12.70 -0.77
CA LYS A 243 12.70 13.64 -1.72
C LYS A 243 11.80 14.70 -1.09
N PHE A 244 11.50 14.60 0.22
CA PHE A 244 10.66 15.56 0.94
C PHE A 244 11.48 16.41 1.89
N ASP A 245 11.29 17.72 1.84
CA ASP A 245 11.82 18.63 2.84
C ASP A 245 11.00 18.54 4.14
N LEU A 246 11.60 17.91 5.15
CA LEU A 246 11.05 17.76 6.50
C LEU A 246 11.86 18.56 7.53
N SER A 247 12.63 19.57 7.11
CA SER A 247 13.48 20.35 8.02
C SER A 247 12.70 21.29 8.94
N ALA A 248 11.48 21.67 8.58
CA ALA A 248 10.64 22.58 9.35
C ALA A 248 9.15 22.19 9.30
N PRO A 249 8.41 22.33 10.42
CA PRO A 249 7.00 21.99 10.42
C PRO A 249 6.16 23.10 9.78
N LYS A 250 5.11 22.72 9.05
CA LYS A 250 4.10 23.64 8.51
C LYS A 250 3.18 24.08 9.64
N ARG A 251 3.00 25.40 9.83
CA ARG A 251 2.02 25.90 10.81
C ARG A 251 0.61 25.75 10.25
N LEU A 252 -0.30 25.18 11.04
CA LEU A 252 -1.72 25.10 10.68
C LEU A 252 -2.49 26.22 11.37
N ASP A 253 -3.15 27.07 10.60
CA ASP A 253 -3.95 28.19 11.11
C ASP A 253 -5.28 27.74 11.73
N ALA A 254 -5.69 26.48 11.55
CA ALA A 254 -6.98 25.99 12.02
C ALA A 254 -6.94 25.55 13.50
N LYS A 255 -7.82 26.16 14.32
CA LYS A 255 -8.21 25.62 15.64
C LYS A 255 -8.88 24.27 15.43
N ARG A 256 -8.17 23.18 15.73
CA ARG A 256 -8.73 21.83 15.75
C ARG A 256 -8.78 21.34 17.19
N THR A 257 -9.93 20.86 17.62
CA THR A 257 -10.09 20.11 18.87
C THR A 257 -9.64 18.67 18.63
N PRO A 258 -8.60 18.18 19.30
CA PRO A 258 -8.24 16.77 19.25
C PRO A 258 -9.26 16.00 20.10
N GLN A 259 -10.16 15.26 19.45
CA GLN A 259 -10.91 14.20 20.12
C GLN A 259 -10.93 12.97 19.23
N THR A 260 -9.84 12.20 19.28
CA THR A 260 -9.95 10.78 18.97
C THR A 260 -10.77 10.14 20.08
N LYS A 261 -12.09 10.02 19.85
CA LYS A 261 -12.94 9.15 20.66
C LYS A 261 -12.31 7.75 20.64
N THR A 262 -12.30 7.06 21.78
CA THR A 262 -11.87 5.64 21.83
C THR A 262 -12.69 4.81 20.85
N GLY A 263 -12.16 3.66 20.39
CA GLY A 263 -12.82 2.83 19.40
C GLY A 263 -14.29 2.54 19.74
N LYS A 264 -14.57 2.09 20.97
CA LYS A 264 -15.95 1.84 21.41
C LYS A 264 -16.84 3.08 21.44
N ALA A 265 -16.29 4.25 21.81
CA ALA A 265 -17.04 5.50 21.80
C ALA A 265 -17.36 5.94 20.36
N PHE A 266 -16.43 5.74 19.42
CA PHE A 266 -16.67 5.99 18.00
C PHE A 266 -17.81 5.11 17.46
N TRP A 267 -17.71 3.78 17.61
CA TRP A 267 -18.74 2.85 17.11
C TRP A 267 -20.10 3.10 17.74
N SER A 268 -20.15 3.34 19.06
CA SER A 268 -21.39 3.70 19.76
C SER A 268 -22.01 5.00 19.23
N SER A 269 -21.19 5.98 18.85
CA SER A 269 -21.69 7.23 18.28
C SER A 269 -22.24 7.05 16.86
N LEU A 270 -21.67 6.13 16.07
CA LEU A 270 -22.22 5.77 14.77
C LEU A 270 -23.59 5.11 14.89
N GLU A 271 -23.89 4.39 15.96
CA GLU A 271 -25.22 3.79 16.17
C GLU A 271 -26.25 4.81 16.68
N LYS A 272 -25.85 5.69 17.61
CA LYS A 272 -26.78 6.51 18.41
C LYS A 272 -26.99 7.92 17.89
N GLU A 273 -25.97 8.53 17.29
CA GLU A 273 -25.98 9.96 16.96
C GLU A 273 -26.30 10.18 15.48
N SER A 274 -26.98 11.30 15.20
CA SER A 274 -27.18 11.84 13.85
C SER A 274 -26.29 13.06 13.67
N THR A 275 -24.97 12.89 13.77
CA THR A 275 -24.07 13.94 13.30
C THR A 275 -24.19 14.05 11.78
N PRO A 276 -23.91 15.22 11.16
CA PRO A 276 -23.99 15.41 9.72
C PRO A 276 -23.20 14.37 8.91
N HIS A 277 -22.15 13.79 9.50
CA HIS A 277 -21.27 12.82 8.83
C HIS A 277 -21.57 11.35 9.20
N CYS A 278 -22.53 11.06 10.09
CA CYS A 278 -22.83 9.68 10.49
C CYS A 278 -23.25 8.80 9.31
N SER A 279 -24.00 9.34 8.34
CA SER A 279 -24.38 8.60 7.12
C SER A 279 -23.16 8.22 6.28
N LEU A 280 -22.26 9.18 6.05
CA LEU A 280 -20.99 8.96 5.35
C LEU A 280 -20.16 7.90 6.08
N LEU A 281 -19.93 8.07 7.38
CA LEU A 281 -19.09 7.16 8.15
C LEU A 281 -19.67 5.74 8.25
N ARG A 282 -20.99 5.58 8.34
CA ARG A 282 -21.65 4.26 8.24
C ARG A 282 -21.43 3.59 6.89
N ASN A 283 -21.40 4.36 5.80
CA ASN A 283 -21.10 3.84 4.48
C ASN A 283 -19.61 3.43 4.37
N VAL A 284 -18.71 4.31 4.82
CA VAL A 284 -17.26 4.03 4.82
C VAL A 284 -16.93 2.79 5.65
N PHE A 285 -17.45 2.70 6.88
CA PHE A 285 -17.21 1.59 7.80
C PHE A 285 -18.31 0.53 7.78
N ASN A 286 -18.91 0.28 6.61
CA ASN A 286 -19.88 -0.80 6.44
C ASN A 286 -19.20 -2.16 6.73
N ALA A 287 -19.79 -3.00 7.57
CA ALA A 287 -19.21 -4.27 8.00
C ALA A 287 -18.92 -5.26 6.85
N SER A 288 -19.58 -5.15 5.70
CA SER A 288 -19.28 -5.98 4.53
C SER A 288 -18.07 -5.47 3.72
N LEU A 289 -17.72 -4.18 3.86
CA LEU A 289 -16.65 -3.54 3.10
C LEU A 289 -15.41 -3.27 3.94
N SER A 290 -15.61 -3.00 5.24
CA SER A 290 -14.59 -2.60 6.19
C SER A 290 -14.31 -3.70 7.21
N ASP A 291 -13.03 -4.06 7.36
CA ASP A 291 -12.56 -4.97 8.42
C ASP A 291 -12.13 -4.22 9.69
N ARG A 292 -12.09 -2.87 9.65
CA ARG A 292 -11.60 -2.04 10.76
C ARG A 292 -12.47 -2.10 12.01
N CYS A 293 -13.72 -2.54 11.89
CA CYS A 293 -14.58 -2.79 13.06
C CYS A 293 -14.01 -3.87 13.99
N SER A 294 -13.20 -4.78 13.46
CA SER A 294 -12.53 -5.83 14.24
C SER A 294 -11.36 -5.32 15.10
N GLU A 295 -10.90 -4.07 14.89
CA GLU A 295 -9.83 -3.44 15.68
C GLU A 295 -10.27 -3.14 17.14
N GLY A 296 -11.58 -3.13 17.41
CA GLY A 296 -12.13 -2.94 18.75
C GLY A 296 -11.70 -1.62 19.41
N GLU A 297 -11.12 -1.69 20.61
CA GLU A 297 -10.65 -0.50 21.33
C GLU A 297 -9.38 0.11 20.74
N ARG A 298 -8.64 -0.62 19.90
CA ARG A 298 -7.45 -0.10 19.20
C ARG A 298 -7.82 0.74 17.98
N PHE A 299 -9.09 0.72 17.59
CA PHE A 299 -9.57 1.49 16.46
C PHE A 299 -9.28 2.99 16.64
N VAL A 300 -8.65 3.56 15.62
CA VAL A 300 -8.46 5.01 15.49
C VAL A 300 -9.36 5.51 14.37
N GLY A 301 -10.27 6.43 14.72
CA GLY A 301 -11.18 7.05 13.75
C GLY A 301 -10.47 7.84 12.65
N PRO A 302 -11.17 8.15 11.55
CA PRO A 302 -10.62 8.95 10.46
C PRO A 302 -10.30 10.36 10.93
N ASP A 303 -9.49 11.09 10.16
CA ASP A 303 -9.21 12.49 10.44
C ASP A 303 -10.51 13.31 10.38
N ALA A 304 -10.92 13.92 11.50
CA ALA A 304 -12.19 14.67 11.59
C ALA A 304 -12.12 16.07 10.93
N THR A 305 -11.23 16.28 9.97
CA THR A 305 -11.11 17.53 9.21
C THR A 305 -12.26 17.59 8.24
N GLU A 306 -12.84 18.78 8.08
CA GLU A 306 -13.80 19.02 7.00
C GLU A 306 -13.19 18.68 5.62
N ALA A 307 -11.91 19.03 5.40
CA ALA A 307 -11.22 18.69 4.16
C ALA A 307 -11.11 17.17 3.92
N TYR A 308 -10.78 16.38 4.96
CA TYR A 308 -10.64 14.93 4.82
C TYR A 308 -12.00 14.24 4.68
N LEU A 309 -12.97 14.64 5.50
CA LEU A 309 -14.34 14.14 5.41
C LEU A 309 -14.99 14.51 4.09
N GLY A 310 -14.72 15.71 3.56
CA GLY A 310 -15.16 16.13 2.22
C GLY A 310 -14.57 15.27 1.12
N LYS A 311 -13.26 14.95 1.21
CA LYS A 311 -12.61 14.01 0.28
C LYS A 311 -13.24 12.60 0.36
N LEU A 312 -13.47 12.08 1.57
CA LEU A 312 -14.14 10.79 1.74
C LEU A 312 -15.57 10.80 1.18
N GLN A 313 -16.28 11.92 1.34
CA GLN A 313 -17.63 12.09 0.80
C GLN A 313 -17.63 12.06 -0.73
N GLU A 314 -16.69 12.74 -1.38
CA GLU A 314 -16.51 12.71 -2.83
C GLU A 314 -16.25 11.28 -3.33
N LEU A 315 -15.27 10.58 -2.73
CA LEU A 315 -14.93 9.20 -3.10
C LEU A 315 -16.11 8.23 -2.88
N ALA A 316 -16.85 8.37 -1.78
CA ALA A 316 -18.02 7.55 -1.50
C ALA A 316 -19.19 7.85 -2.46
N ALA A 317 -19.34 9.10 -2.91
CA ALA A 317 -20.35 9.48 -3.89
C ALA A 317 -20.01 8.93 -5.29
N GLU A 318 -18.73 8.95 -5.69
CA GLU A 318 -18.27 8.29 -6.92
C GLU A 318 -18.60 6.79 -6.91
N GLU A 319 -18.29 6.11 -5.80
CA GLU A 319 -18.60 4.69 -5.63
C GLU A 319 -20.11 4.42 -5.70
N GLU A 320 -20.93 5.24 -5.03
CA GLU A 320 -22.39 5.13 -5.09
C GLU A 320 -22.92 5.31 -6.51
N GLY A 321 -22.33 6.22 -7.29
CA GLY A 321 -22.65 6.38 -8.71
C GLY A 321 -22.46 5.08 -9.50
N VAL A 322 -21.35 4.37 -9.28
CA VAL A 322 -21.10 3.07 -9.95
C VAL A 322 -22.07 2.00 -9.46
N ARG A 323 -22.39 2.00 -8.16
CA ARG A 323 -23.38 1.08 -7.57
C ARG A 323 -24.76 1.27 -8.19
N GLN A 324 -25.19 2.53 -8.37
CA GLN A 324 -26.46 2.87 -9.00
C GLN A 324 -26.48 2.45 -10.49
N GLN A 325 -25.40 2.70 -11.23
CA GLN A 325 -25.26 2.23 -12.62
C GLN A 325 -25.35 0.70 -12.73
N ARG A 326 -24.72 -0.04 -11.81
CA ARG A 326 -24.85 -1.50 -11.74
C ARG A 326 -26.29 -1.92 -11.51
N LEU A 327 -26.96 -1.31 -10.53
CA LEU A 327 -28.36 -1.61 -10.22
C LEU A 327 -29.28 -1.36 -11.43
N GLU A 328 -29.10 -0.23 -12.10
CA GLU A 328 -29.86 0.12 -13.31
C GLU A 328 -29.60 -0.86 -14.45
N HIS A 329 -28.33 -1.23 -14.69
CA HIS A 329 -28.01 -2.23 -15.71
C HIS A 329 -28.61 -3.58 -15.36
N PHE A 330 -28.46 -4.06 -14.13
CA PHE A 330 -29.00 -5.33 -13.65
C PHE A 330 -30.52 -5.43 -13.83
N CYS A 331 -31.24 -4.34 -13.56
CA CYS A 331 -32.70 -4.27 -13.74
C CYS A 331 -33.14 -3.99 -15.19
N SER A 332 -32.20 -3.73 -16.11
CA SER A 332 -32.51 -3.41 -17.50
C SER A 332 -32.86 -4.67 -18.31
N LYS A 333 -33.63 -4.49 -19.39
CA LYS A 333 -33.91 -5.58 -20.36
C LYS A 333 -32.66 -6.07 -21.09
N GLY A 334 -31.55 -5.32 -21.03
CA GLY A 334 -30.29 -5.66 -21.68
C GLY A 334 -29.36 -6.50 -20.81
N PHE A 335 -29.70 -6.75 -19.54
CA PHE A 335 -28.91 -7.62 -18.68
C PHE A 335 -29.11 -9.08 -19.08
N VAL A 336 -28.00 -9.79 -19.29
CA VAL A 336 -28.00 -11.20 -19.64
C VAL A 336 -27.25 -11.97 -18.57
N VAL A 337 -27.91 -12.98 -17.97
CA VAL A 337 -27.27 -13.86 -17.00
C VAL A 337 -26.11 -14.60 -17.67
N GLY A 338 -24.92 -14.53 -17.08
CA GLY A 338 -23.70 -15.07 -17.67
C GLY A 338 -23.01 -14.12 -18.67
N SER A 339 -23.57 -12.94 -18.93
CA SER A 339 -22.93 -11.86 -19.69
C SER A 339 -23.32 -10.51 -19.08
N ALA A 340 -22.87 -10.30 -17.84
CA ALA A 340 -23.25 -9.15 -17.01
C ALA A 340 -22.68 -7.81 -17.52
N GLY A 341 -21.75 -7.85 -18.47
CA GLY A 341 -21.13 -6.66 -19.06
C GLY A 341 -20.01 -6.06 -18.21
N PRO A 342 -19.36 -4.99 -18.70
CA PRO A 342 -18.12 -4.44 -18.12
C PRO A 342 -18.32 -3.73 -16.77
N LEU A 343 -19.58 -3.46 -16.39
CA LEU A 343 -19.89 -2.86 -15.10
C LEU A 343 -19.72 -3.86 -13.95
N PHE A 344 -19.78 -5.17 -14.20
CA PHE A 344 -19.74 -6.22 -13.19
C PHE A 344 -18.36 -6.90 -13.15
N PRO A 345 -17.98 -7.54 -12.03
CA PRO A 345 -16.78 -8.37 -11.97
C PRO A 345 -16.83 -9.48 -13.04
N GLN A 346 -15.69 -9.85 -13.62
CA GLN A 346 -15.66 -10.89 -14.65
C GLN A 346 -16.18 -12.25 -14.16
N SER A 347 -16.11 -12.52 -12.85
CA SER A 347 -16.68 -13.72 -12.24
C SER A 347 -18.20 -13.87 -12.45
N TRP A 348 -18.90 -12.81 -12.88
CA TRP A 348 -20.33 -12.84 -13.24
C TRP A 348 -20.58 -13.15 -14.72
N THR A 349 -19.54 -13.13 -15.55
CA THR A 349 -19.58 -13.50 -16.96
C THR A 349 -19.14 -14.96 -17.08
N CYS A 350 -19.98 -15.80 -17.67
CA CYS A 350 -19.64 -17.19 -17.93
C CYS A 350 -18.62 -17.22 -19.06
N THR A 351 -17.41 -17.70 -18.76
CA THR A 351 -16.35 -17.87 -19.76
C THR A 351 -16.47 -19.17 -20.54
N ALA A 352 -17.38 -20.08 -20.15
CA ALA A 352 -17.61 -21.33 -20.86
C ALA A 352 -18.33 -21.04 -22.19
N LYS A 353 -17.59 -21.14 -23.29
CA LYS A 353 -18.17 -21.23 -24.63
C LYS A 353 -18.52 -22.70 -24.86
N VAL A 354 -19.80 -22.98 -25.04
CA VAL A 354 -20.24 -24.26 -25.61
C VAL A 354 -20.32 -24.03 -27.11
N ASP A 355 -19.33 -24.52 -27.84
CA ASP A 355 -19.38 -24.53 -29.31
C ASP A 355 -20.32 -25.67 -29.74
N ASP A 356 -21.39 -25.34 -30.47
CA ASP A 356 -22.33 -26.30 -31.09
C ASP A 356 -21.81 -26.88 -32.40
#